data_AF-A0A965E3R5-F1
#
_entry.id   AF-A0A965E3R5-F1
#
_cell.length_a   1.000
_cell.length_b   1.000
_cell.length_c   1.000
_cell.angle_alpha   90.00
_cell.angle_beta   90.00
_cell.angle_gamma   90.00
#
_symmetry.space_group_name_H-M   'P 1'
#
loop_
_entity.id
_entity.type
_entity.pdbx_description
1 polymer ?
#
loop_
_entity_poly.entity_id
_entity_poly.type
_entity_poly.pdbx_seq_one_letter_code
_entity_poly.pdbx_strand_id
1 'polypeptide(L)'
;MSRRFALATLEAANRVVRGEFRPLGAEREWCDVEVLRLIRRRSLARLRKEVEPVDQLTFARFLAEWHCVTAPSSGSEALVEVLSTLSGASLVASTLETDVLPMRVRGYRPVLLDDLCTSGEVVWIGAGSLGGNDGRVRLFFADQLATLLPAFEQGEKVEGQVHDQIRAALAERGASFWGQLRAAVRGASDSEVLAALWDLVWSGEVTNDSLAPLRAMLLGARTGKSARALPAASPSRRAAARLIRPRHSRTPGAARSGPPAAQGRWSLVSHFVDGTVSTTQSVHALALQMLERHGVLTREAVLAEGVRGGFAGVYGVLKALEERGTVRRGYFVDGLGGAQFAVPGAVDRLRACKETNDLEQVGTAVVLAATDPAQPYGASVDWPTTNGRPMRSAGAMVVLCDGEALAWFDVRSHHLVTFEQRTDKRAWAVLADALRTLVKDGRVRSVEIRKINGEPHDDATPATVAIV
;
A
#
# COMPACT_ATOMS: atom_id res chain seq x y z
N MET A 1 29.48 -42.08 -35.56
CA MET A 1 29.01 -41.49 -34.29
C MET A 1 27.48 -41.38 -34.37
N SER A 2 26.72 -42.06 -33.51
CA SER A 2 25.25 -42.12 -33.63
C SER A 2 24.61 -40.74 -33.37
N ARG A 3 23.59 -40.36 -34.15
CA ARG A 3 22.87 -39.08 -34.03
C ARG A 3 22.39 -38.78 -32.61
N ARG A 4 22.01 -39.83 -31.85
CA ARG A 4 21.62 -39.73 -30.43
C ARG A 4 22.77 -39.27 -29.52
N PHE A 5 23.98 -39.76 -29.78
CA PHE A 5 25.16 -39.39 -29.00
C PHE A 5 25.52 -37.92 -29.22
N ALA A 6 25.51 -37.45 -30.48
CA ALA A 6 25.78 -36.06 -30.82
C ALA A 6 24.76 -35.09 -30.19
N LEU A 7 23.46 -35.43 -30.21
CA LEU A 7 22.42 -34.60 -29.57
C LEU A 7 22.55 -34.57 -28.05
N ALA A 8 22.88 -35.70 -27.41
CA ALA A 8 23.14 -35.73 -25.96
C ALA A 8 24.37 -34.90 -25.57
N THR A 9 25.42 -34.89 -26.38
CA THR A 9 26.58 -34.01 -26.17
C THR A 9 26.21 -32.54 -26.31
N LEU A 10 25.38 -32.18 -27.28
CA LEU A 10 24.89 -30.81 -27.47
C LEU A 10 23.92 -30.36 -26.37
N GLU A 11 23.11 -31.28 -25.81
CA GLU A 11 22.25 -31.04 -24.65
C GLU A 11 23.07 -30.78 -23.39
N ALA A 12 24.07 -31.63 -23.12
CA ALA A 12 25.00 -31.46 -22.01
C ALA A 12 25.80 -30.14 -22.11
N ALA A 13 26.05 -29.67 -23.34
CA ALA A 13 26.67 -28.38 -23.61
C ALA A 13 25.68 -27.19 -23.66
N ASN A 14 24.40 -27.39 -23.31
CA ASN A 14 23.33 -26.37 -23.35
C ASN A 14 23.16 -25.66 -24.72
N ARG A 15 23.49 -26.34 -25.83
CA ARG A 15 23.31 -25.80 -27.19
C ARG A 15 21.95 -26.14 -27.79
N VAL A 16 21.39 -27.28 -27.39
CA VAL A 16 20.05 -27.72 -27.80
C VAL A 16 19.24 -28.11 -26.58
N VAL A 17 17.93 -27.93 -26.66
CA VAL A 17 16.98 -28.36 -25.63
C VAL A 17 15.98 -29.33 -26.24
N ARG A 18 15.53 -30.31 -25.44
CA ARG A 18 14.55 -31.30 -25.84
C ARG A 18 13.17 -30.97 -25.25
N GLY A 19 12.13 -30.92 -26.09
CA GLY A 19 10.77 -30.58 -25.66
C GLY A 19 9.75 -30.58 -26.80
N GLU A 20 8.51 -30.25 -26.48
CA GLU A 20 7.42 -30.10 -27.46
C GLU A 20 7.31 -28.62 -27.86
N PHE A 21 7.86 -28.25 -29.01
CA PHE A 21 7.98 -26.84 -29.42
C PHE A 21 6.96 -26.41 -30.48
N ARG A 22 6.27 -27.36 -31.13
CA ARG A 22 5.23 -27.08 -32.13
C ARG A 22 3.84 -27.12 -31.49
N PRO A 23 2.92 -26.23 -31.89
CA PRO A 23 1.51 -26.38 -31.52
C PRO A 23 1.00 -27.73 -32.01
N LEU A 24 0.37 -28.51 -31.11
CA LEU A 24 -0.21 -29.83 -31.41
C LEU A 24 0.80 -30.94 -31.76
N GLY A 25 2.09 -30.75 -31.46
CA GLY A 25 3.09 -31.80 -31.61
C GLY A 25 2.97 -32.88 -30.52
N ALA A 26 3.08 -34.15 -30.90
CA ALA A 26 3.04 -35.29 -29.97
C ALA A 26 4.43 -35.90 -29.68
N GLU A 27 5.49 -35.35 -30.27
CA GLU A 27 6.85 -35.88 -30.18
C GLU A 27 7.81 -34.88 -29.52
N ARG A 28 8.77 -35.41 -28.75
CA ARG A 28 9.86 -34.60 -28.19
C ARG A 28 10.87 -34.24 -29.27
N GLU A 29 10.88 -32.96 -29.63
CA GLU A 29 11.77 -32.36 -30.62
C GLU A 29 13.03 -31.79 -29.97
N TRP A 30 14.03 -31.50 -30.80
CA TRP A 30 15.24 -30.80 -30.41
C TRP A 30 15.24 -29.42 -31.04
N CYS A 31 15.45 -28.38 -30.25
CA CYS A 31 15.59 -27.02 -30.73
C CYS A 31 16.90 -26.41 -30.24
N ASP A 32 17.60 -25.70 -31.12
CA ASP A 32 18.74 -24.87 -30.72
C ASP A 32 18.27 -23.78 -29.74
N VAL A 33 19.03 -23.58 -28.66
CA VAL A 33 18.63 -22.67 -27.57
C VAL A 33 18.50 -21.22 -28.07
N GLU A 34 19.37 -20.77 -28.99
CA GLU A 34 19.29 -19.42 -29.54
C GLU A 34 18.14 -19.28 -30.54
N VAL A 35 17.85 -20.31 -31.32
CA VAL A 35 16.67 -20.33 -32.21
C VAL A 35 15.38 -20.31 -31.41
N LEU A 36 15.27 -21.09 -30.33
CA LEU A 36 14.10 -21.08 -29.45
C LEU A 36 13.92 -19.71 -28.78
N ARG A 37 15.01 -19.11 -28.29
CA ARG A 37 15.01 -17.73 -27.76
C ARG A 37 14.53 -16.72 -28.82
N LEU A 38 14.99 -16.84 -30.06
CA LEU A 38 14.60 -15.97 -31.16
C LEU A 38 13.12 -16.13 -31.53
N ILE A 39 12.63 -17.37 -31.66
CA ILE A 39 11.21 -17.66 -31.93
C ILE A 39 10.35 -17.09 -30.80
N ARG A 40 10.70 -17.36 -29.54
CA ARG A 40 9.99 -16.83 -28.38
C ARG A 40 9.95 -15.30 -28.38
N ARG A 41 11.09 -14.65 -28.65
CA ARG A 41 11.19 -13.18 -28.76
C ARG A 41 10.31 -12.63 -29.88
N ARG A 42 10.25 -13.29 -31.04
CA ARG A 42 9.40 -12.89 -32.18
C ARG A 42 7.91 -13.10 -31.90
N SER A 43 7.54 -14.22 -31.28
CA SER A 43 6.15 -14.48 -30.86
C SER A 43 5.69 -13.46 -29.81
N LEU A 44 6.53 -13.16 -28.82
CA LEU A 44 6.26 -12.08 -27.86
C LEU A 44 6.13 -10.72 -28.56
N ALA A 45 7.03 -10.38 -29.49
CA ALA A 45 6.95 -9.13 -30.24
C ALA A 45 5.67 -9.02 -31.09
N ARG A 46 5.16 -10.13 -31.63
CA ARG A 46 3.87 -10.17 -32.31
C ARG A 46 2.71 -9.95 -31.33
N LEU A 47 2.69 -10.66 -30.21
CA LEU A 47 1.67 -10.48 -29.17
C LEU A 47 1.65 -9.04 -28.63
N ARG A 48 2.81 -8.37 -28.51
CA ARG A 48 2.88 -6.95 -28.14
C ARG A 48 2.20 -6.01 -29.15
N LYS A 49 2.20 -6.36 -30.44
CA LYS A 49 1.55 -5.58 -31.50
C LYS A 49 0.04 -5.82 -31.58
N GLU A 50 -0.46 -6.89 -30.98
CA GLU A 50 -1.88 -7.26 -30.95
C GLU A 50 -2.63 -6.64 -29.75
N VAL A 51 -1.97 -5.81 -28.93
CA VAL A 51 -2.59 -5.15 -27.76
C VAL A 51 -2.96 -3.72 -28.12
N GLU A 52 -4.26 -3.45 -28.25
CA GLU A 52 -4.78 -2.08 -28.20
C GLU A 52 -4.74 -1.58 -26.74
N PRO A 53 -4.15 -0.41 -26.47
CA PRO A 53 -4.16 0.17 -25.13
C PRO A 53 -5.57 0.58 -24.69
N VAL A 54 -5.80 0.57 -23.38
CA VAL A 54 -6.99 1.17 -22.77
C VAL A 54 -6.71 2.62 -22.36
N ASP A 55 -7.75 3.42 -22.17
CA ASP A 55 -7.59 4.77 -21.65
C ASP A 55 -7.33 4.80 -20.13
N GLN A 56 -6.90 5.96 -19.61
CA GLN A 56 -6.58 6.13 -18.19
C GLN A 56 -7.81 6.00 -17.28
N LEU A 57 -9.01 6.28 -17.80
CA LEU A 57 -10.26 6.12 -17.08
C LEU A 57 -10.56 4.64 -16.80
N THR A 58 -10.40 3.80 -17.83
CA THR A 58 -10.52 2.34 -17.74
C THR A 58 -9.49 1.79 -16.76
N PHE A 59 -8.25 2.29 -16.82
CA PHE A 59 -7.22 1.91 -15.86
C PHE A 59 -7.59 2.27 -14.42
N ALA A 60 -8.21 3.44 -14.19
CA ALA A 60 -8.65 3.83 -12.86
C ALA A 60 -9.76 2.94 -12.29
N ARG A 61 -10.72 2.52 -13.13
CA ARG A 61 -11.75 1.52 -12.76
C ARG A 61 -11.11 0.19 -12.42
N PHE A 62 -10.28 -0.30 -13.34
CA PHE A 62 -9.56 -1.55 -13.19
C PHE A 62 -8.79 -1.58 -11.87
N LEU A 63 -8.10 -0.50 -11.50
CA LEU A 63 -7.29 -0.48 -10.28
C LEU A 63 -8.14 -0.55 -9.01
N ALA A 64 -9.31 0.12 -8.99
CA ALA A 64 -10.26 0.02 -7.89
C ALA A 64 -10.83 -1.41 -7.76
N GLU A 65 -11.19 -2.04 -8.87
CA GLU A 65 -11.67 -3.43 -8.91
C GLU A 65 -10.57 -4.44 -8.54
N TRP A 66 -9.35 -4.23 -9.04
CA TRP A 66 -8.18 -5.07 -8.80
C TRP A 66 -7.84 -5.14 -7.31
N HIS A 67 -8.04 -4.04 -6.59
CA HIS A 67 -7.86 -3.94 -5.15
C HIS A 67 -9.10 -4.33 -4.33
N CYS A 68 -10.13 -4.92 -4.97
CA CYS A 68 -11.38 -5.35 -4.33
C CYS A 68 -12.15 -4.21 -3.62
N VAL A 69 -11.98 -2.96 -4.04
CA VAL A 69 -12.68 -1.80 -3.45
C VAL A 69 -14.17 -1.81 -3.79
N THR A 70 -14.50 -2.21 -5.02
CA THR A 70 -15.89 -2.21 -5.53
C THR A 70 -16.67 -3.46 -5.10
N ALA A 71 -15.97 -4.52 -4.69
CA ALA A 71 -16.56 -5.79 -4.25
C ALA A 71 -15.84 -6.34 -3.02
N PRO A 72 -15.93 -5.68 -1.85
CA PRO A 72 -15.22 -6.11 -0.65
C PRO A 72 -15.81 -7.40 -0.06
N SER A 73 -14.92 -8.30 0.34
CA SER A 73 -15.23 -9.54 1.05
C SER A 73 -15.25 -9.31 2.58
N SER A 74 -15.77 -10.27 3.34
CA SER A 74 -15.85 -10.19 4.81
C SER A 74 -15.00 -11.25 5.48
N GLY A 75 -14.57 -10.98 6.73
CA GLY A 75 -13.91 -11.98 7.58
C GLY A 75 -12.38 -11.91 7.58
N SER A 76 -11.76 -12.85 8.28
CA SER A 76 -10.30 -12.94 8.45
C SER A 76 -9.60 -13.36 7.15
N GLU A 77 -10.18 -14.28 6.39
CA GLU A 77 -9.64 -14.72 5.09
C GLU A 77 -9.57 -13.55 4.10
N ALA A 78 -10.61 -12.72 4.04
CA ALA A 78 -10.62 -11.49 3.25
C ALA A 78 -9.51 -10.52 3.67
N LEU A 79 -9.23 -10.41 4.98
CA LEU A 79 -8.11 -9.59 5.45
C LEU A 79 -6.77 -10.16 4.99
N VAL A 80 -6.57 -11.48 5.08
CA VAL A 80 -5.33 -12.12 4.63
C VAL A 80 -5.10 -11.87 3.13
N GLU A 81 -6.12 -12.06 2.29
CA GLU A 81 -6.03 -11.78 0.84
C GLU A 81 -5.66 -10.31 0.57
N VAL A 82 -6.32 -9.37 1.25
CA VAL A 82 -6.03 -7.93 1.13
C VAL A 82 -4.60 -7.62 1.57
N LEU A 83 -4.14 -8.22 2.67
CA LEU A 83 -2.77 -8.05 3.14
C LEU A 83 -1.76 -8.71 2.18
N SER A 84 -2.11 -9.79 1.49
CA SER A 84 -1.27 -10.39 0.44
C SER A 84 -1.05 -9.41 -0.70
N THR A 85 -2.07 -8.71 -1.15
CA THR A 85 -1.94 -7.66 -2.18
C THR A 85 -1.14 -6.45 -1.65
N LEU A 86 -1.42 -6.00 -0.42
CA LEU A 86 -0.81 -4.81 0.17
C LEU A 86 0.57 -5.05 0.81
N SER A 87 1.06 -6.29 0.86
CA SER A 87 2.33 -6.66 1.52
C SER A 87 3.48 -5.81 0.98
N GLY A 88 4.14 -5.06 1.89
CA GLY A 88 5.23 -4.14 1.58
C GLY A 88 4.84 -2.75 1.06
N ALA A 89 3.54 -2.46 0.86
CA ALA A 89 3.08 -1.13 0.45
C ALA A 89 3.34 -0.08 1.54
N SER A 90 3.80 1.11 1.14
CA SER A 90 4.07 2.24 2.05
C SER A 90 2.80 3.02 2.34
N LEU A 91 2.01 2.55 3.32
CA LEU A 91 0.68 3.06 3.65
C LEU A 91 0.75 4.13 4.74
N VAL A 92 -0.08 5.16 4.65
CA VAL A 92 -0.19 6.17 5.72
C VAL A 92 -0.90 5.54 6.93
N ALA A 93 -0.25 5.57 8.09
CA ALA A 93 -0.71 4.88 9.30
C ALA A 93 -2.11 5.35 9.74
N SER A 94 -2.40 6.65 9.67
CA SER A 94 -3.73 7.18 10.01
C SER A 94 -4.87 6.72 9.08
N THR A 95 -4.55 6.35 7.83
CA THR A 95 -5.53 5.90 6.83
C THR A 95 -5.68 4.39 6.78
N LEU A 96 -4.72 3.63 7.32
CA LEU A 96 -4.68 2.16 7.21
C LEU A 96 -5.99 1.50 7.68
N GLU A 97 -6.39 1.78 8.91
CA GLU A 97 -7.57 1.18 9.54
C GLU A 97 -8.85 2.02 9.39
N THR A 98 -8.74 3.22 8.82
CA THR A 98 -9.86 4.15 8.61
C THR A 98 -10.40 4.08 7.18
N ASP A 99 -9.50 3.94 6.21
CA ASP A 99 -9.81 4.05 4.78
C ASP A 99 -9.31 2.84 3.99
N VAL A 100 -8.07 2.39 4.17
CA VAL A 100 -7.48 1.36 3.29
C VAL A 100 -8.10 -0.02 3.51
N LEU A 101 -8.10 -0.52 4.75
CA LEU A 101 -8.63 -1.84 5.08
C LEU A 101 -10.16 -1.89 5.07
N PRO A 102 -10.91 -0.92 5.63
CA PRO A 102 -12.37 -0.94 5.60
C PRO A 102 -12.98 -0.91 4.20
N MET A 103 -12.30 -0.27 3.23
CA MET A 103 -12.74 -0.25 1.83
C MET A 103 -12.60 -1.59 1.12
N ARG A 104 -11.80 -2.52 1.68
CA ARG A 104 -11.52 -3.84 1.07
C ARG A 104 -12.08 -5.00 1.88
N VAL A 105 -12.26 -4.81 3.18
CA VAL A 105 -12.80 -5.81 4.11
C VAL A 105 -14.09 -5.27 4.74
N ARG A 106 -15.22 -5.77 4.27
CA ARG A 106 -16.55 -5.37 4.76
C ARG A 106 -16.67 -5.71 6.25
N GLY A 107 -16.94 -4.69 7.05
CA GLY A 107 -17.03 -4.81 8.51
C GLY A 107 -15.69 -4.98 9.20
N TYR A 108 -14.59 -4.48 8.60
CA TYR A 108 -13.26 -4.49 9.21
C TYR A 108 -13.29 -4.04 10.67
N ARG A 109 -12.62 -4.81 11.53
CA ARG A 109 -12.41 -4.47 12.94
C ARG A 109 -10.92 -4.59 13.25
N PRO A 110 -10.34 -3.64 14.01
CA PRO A 110 -8.92 -3.67 14.38
C PRO A 110 -8.43 -4.99 15.00
N VAL A 111 -9.33 -5.73 15.68
CA VAL A 111 -9.01 -7.03 16.28
C VAL A 111 -8.52 -8.06 15.26
N LEU A 112 -9.01 -8.01 14.01
CA LEU A 112 -8.60 -8.96 12.97
C LEU A 112 -7.11 -8.82 12.66
N LEU A 113 -6.62 -7.58 12.57
CA LEU A 113 -5.21 -7.32 12.34
C LEU A 113 -4.37 -7.52 13.62
N ASP A 114 -4.94 -7.21 14.80
CA ASP A 114 -4.29 -7.48 16.08
C ASP A 114 -4.03 -8.97 16.31
N ASP A 115 -4.97 -9.84 15.92
CA ASP A 115 -4.83 -11.29 16.02
C ASP A 115 -3.67 -11.80 15.15
N LEU A 116 -3.53 -11.25 13.93
CA LEU A 116 -2.41 -11.57 13.02
C LEU A 116 -1.05 -11.05 13.52
N CYS A 117 -1.01 -9.85 14.12
CA CYS A 117 0.23 -9.33 14.70
C CYS A 117 0.64 -10.08 15.96
N THR A 118 -0.32 -10.39 16.84
CA THR A 118 -0.05 -11.06 18.12
C THR A 118 0.35 -12.52 17.93
N SER A 119 -0.22 -13.20 16.93
CA SER A 119 0.19 -14.55 16.52
C SER A 119 1.57 -14.59 15.83
N GLY A 120 2.07 -13.42 15.38
CA GLY A 120 3.34 -13.31 14.67
C GLY A 120 3.24 -13.64 13.17
N GLU A 121 2.03 -13.73 12.62
CA GLU A 121 1.81 -13.94 11.17
C GLU A 121 2.09 -12.67 10.37
N VAL A 122 1.76 -11.50 10.93
CA VAL A 122 1.95 -10.19 10.28
C VAL A 122 2.86 -9.30 11.11
N VAL A 123 3.89 -8.74 10.46
CA VAL A 123 4.82 -7.78 11.05
C VAL A 123 4.62 -6.41 10.40
N TRP A 124 4.57 -5.36 11.21
CA TRP A 124 4.50 -3.98 10.72
C TRP A 124 5.81 -3.24 10.94
N ILE A 125 6.23 -2.42 9.98
CA ILE A 125 7.50 -1.68 10.04
C ILE A 125 7.24 -0.24 9.64
N GLY A 126 7.82 0.72 10.37
CA GLY A 126 7.75 2.13 9.98
C GLY A 126 8.53 2.42 8.69
N ALA A 127 8.02 3.37 7.91
CA ALA A 127 8.45 3.65 6.55
C ALA A 127 8.66 5.16 6.31
N GLY A 128 9.06 5.87 7.36
CA GLY A 128 9.22 7.32 7.37
C GLY A 128 8.12 8.06 8.12
N SER A 129 8.48 9.21 8.68
CA SER A 129 7.56 10.11 9.39
C SER A 129 6.88 11.09 8.43
N LEU A 130 5.63 11.46 8.71
CA LEU A 130 4.91 12.54 8.02
C LEU A 130 4.77 13.80 8.90
N GLY A 131 5.47 13.82 10.04
CA GLY A 131 5.44 14.91 11.02
C GLY A 131 4.30 14.80 12.05
N GLY A 132 4.49 15.48 13.18
CA GLY A 132 3.52 15.48 14.28
C GLY A 132 3.43 14.12 14.98
N ASN A 133 2.41 13.34 14.64
CA ASN A 133 2.08 12.05 15.27
C ASN A 133 1.72 10.96 14.23
N ASP A 134 2.09 11.14 12.96
CA ASP A 134 1.72 10.24 11.86
C ASP A 134 2.94 9.90 11.00
N GLY A 135 2.83 8.82 10.24
CA GLY A 135 3.93 8.27 9.46
C GLY A 135 3.42 7.24 8.46
N ARG A 136 4.36 6.67 7.71
CA ARG A 136 4.08 5.53 6.84
C ARG A 136 4.46 4.25 7.55
N VAL A 137 3.72 3.19 7.27
CA VAL A 137 3.99 1.83 7.73
C VAL A 137 3.87 0.86 6.56
N ARG A 138 4.62 -0.22 6.63
CA ARG A 138 4.53 -1.38 5.74
C ARG A 138 4.08 -2.58 6.56
N LEU A 139 3.18 -3.38 6.01
CA LEU A 139 2.77 -4.66 6.57
C LEU A 139 3.40 -5.78 5.75
N PHE A 140 3.88 -6.82 6.41
CA PHE A 140 4.46 -8.00 5.78
C PHE A 140 3.92 -9.25 6.45
N PHE A 141 3.75 -10.33 5.70
CA PHE A 141 3.74 -11.65 6.31
C PHE A 141 5.15 -11.98 6.82
N ALA A 142 5.24 -12.64 7.97
CA ALA A 142 6.51 -12.90 8.65
C ALA A 142 7.47 -13.73 7.79
N ASP A 143 6.97 -14.66 6.98
CA ASP A 143 7.74 -15.50 6.05
C ASP A 143 8.25 -14.73 4.82
N GLN A 144 7.59 -13.63 4.44
CA GLN A 144 7.97 -12.78 3.30
C GLN A 144 8.92 -11.64 3.70
N LEU A 145 8.91 -11.24 4.97
CA LEU A 145 9.59 -10.05 5.46
C LEU A 145 11.10 -10.05 5.12
N ALA A 146 11.81 -11.13 5.45
CA ALA A 146 13.24 -11.28 5.20
C ALA A 146 13.59 -11.16 3.70
N THR A 147 12.67 -11.58 2.84
CA THR A 147 12.87 -11.57 1.39
C THR A 147 12.57 -10.20 0.78
N LEU A 148 11.46 -9.55 1.18
CA LEU A 148 10.99 -8.30 0.58
C LEU A 148 11.72 -7.07 1.10
N LEU A 149 11.96 -6.98 2.42
CA LEU A 149 12.49 -5.76 3.06
C LEU A 149 13.82 -5.27 2.44
N PRO A 150 14.80 -6.13 2.10
CA PRO A 150 16.08 -5.67 1.55
C PRO A 150 15.98 -4.96 0.20
N ALA A 151 14.87 -5.11 -0.55
CA ALA A 151 14.68 -4.46 -1.84
C ALA A 151 14.16 -3.02 -1.75
N PHE A 152 13.75 -2.57 -0.56
CA PHE A 152 13.34 -1.18 -0.33
C PHE A 152 14.54 -0.28 0.02
N GLU A 153 14.36 1.02 -0.19
CA GLU A 153 15.24 2.04 0.35
C GLU A 153 15.23 1.97 1.88
N GLN A 154 16.43 1.94 2.47
CA GLN A 154 16.59 1.97 3.92
C GLN A 154 16.63 3.43 4.35
N GLY A 155 15.93 3.74 5.45
CA GLY A 155 16.02 5.06 6.08
C GLY A 155 17.44 5.35 6.56
N GLU A 156 17.78 6.62 6.68
CA GLU A 156 19.00 7.02 7.37
C GLU A 156 18.95 6.53 8.82
N LYS A 157 20.06 5.97 9.29
CA LYS A 157 20.18 5.49 10.66
C LYS A 157 20.08 6.69 11.61
N VAL A 158 19.18 6.63 12.59
CA VAL A 158 18.96 7.75 13.51
C VAL A 158 20.08 7.80 14.56
N GLU A 159 20.86 8.87 14.60
CA GLU A 159 21.94 8.98 15.58
C GLU A 159 21.45 9.51 16.93
N GLY A 160 22.05 9.04 18.03
CA GLY A 160 21.77 9.56 19.37
C GLY A 160 22.04 8.56 20.49
N GLN A 161 22.55 9.06 21.62
CA GLN A 161 22.92 8.21 22.77
C GLN A 161 21.73 7.41 23.33
N VAL A 162 20.52 7.98 23.29
CA VAL A 162 19.28 7.29 23.72
C VAL A 162 18.92 6.19 22.73
N HIS A 163 18.97 6.49 21.43
CA HIS A 163 18.72 5.54 20.35
C HIS A 163 19.70 4.37 20.39
N ASP A 164 21.00 4.63 20.60
CA ASP A 164 22.03 3.60 20.73
C ASP A 164 21.80 2.67 21.93
N GLN A 165 21.39 3.23 23.08
CA GLN A 165 21.05 2.43 24.26
C GLN A 165 19.81 1.56 24.03
N ILE A 166 18.79 2.05 23.34
CA ILE A 166 17.61 1.25 22.97
C ILE A 166 18.01 0.11 22.03
N ARG A 167 18.81 0.39 21.00
CA ARG A 167 19.31 -0.66 20.09
C ARG A 167 20.12 -1.72 20.80
N ALA A 168 21.07 -1.30 21.65
CA ALA A 168 21.90 -2.23 22.41
C ALA A 168 21.04 -3.13 23.32
N ALA A 169 20.07 -2.54 24.04
CA ALA A 169 19.16 -3.28 24.89
C ALA A 169 18.34 -4.31 24.10
N LEU A 170 17.80 -3.93 22.94
CA LEU A 170 17.02 -4.83 22.09
C LEU A 170 17.90 -5.91 21.44
N ALA A 171 19.11 -5.58 21.00
CA ALA A 171 20.04 -6.55 20.41
C ALA A 171 20.48 -7.62 21.42
N GLU A 172 20.71 -7.23 22.68
CA GLU A 172 21.14 -8.15 23.73
C GLU A 172 19.99 -9.00 24.28
N ARG A 173 18.82 -8.39 24.53
CA ARG A 173 17.71 -9.03 25.27
C ARG A 173 16.63 -9.60 24.36
N GLY A 174 16.63 -9.24 23.08
CA GLY A 174 15.53 -9.52 22.18
C GLY A 174 14.28 -8.69 22.49
N ALA A 175 13.13 -9.25 22.14
CA ALA A 175 11.84 -8.58 22.27
C ALA A 175 11.56 -8.15 23.72
N SER A 176 11.40 -6.84 23.96
CA SER A 176 11.37 -6.25 25.30
C SER A 176 10.16 -5.34 25.51
N PHE A 177 9.56 -5.40 26.71
CA PHE A 177 8.51 -4.46 27.14
C PHE A 177 9.09 -3.10 27.57
N TRP A 178 8.25 -2.07 27.64
CA TRP A 178 8.66 -0.70 28.04
C TRP A 178 9.51 -0.65 29.32
N GLY A 179 9.12 -1.37 30.38
CA GLY A 179 9.85 -1.34 31.65
C GLY A 179 11.31 -1.82 31.50
N GLN A 180 11.55 -2.81 30.64
CA GLN A 180 12.89 -3.32 30.36
C GLN A 180 13.72 -2.32 29.56
N LEU A 181 13.12 -1.70 28.53
CA LEU A 181 13.77 -0.64 27.75
C LEU A 181 14.12 0.56 28.62
N ARG A 182 13.16 1.01 29.45
CA ARG A 182 13.33 2.16 30.32
C ARG A 182 14.46 1.95 31.34
N ALA A 183 14.56 0.75 31.90
CA ALA A 183 15.62 0.39 32.85
C ALA A 183 17.01 0.30 32.19
N ALA A 184 17.07 -0.05 30.90
CA ALA A 184 18.33 -0.12 30.15
C ALA A 184 18.86 1.27 29.75
N VAL A 185 17.97 2.23 29.50
CA VAL A 185 18.35 3.59 29.09
C VAL A 185 18.65 4.49 30.29
N ARG A 186 19.87 5.01 30.36
CA ARG A 186 20.35 5.94 31.39
C ARG A 186 20.33 7.38 30.88
N GLY A 187 20.13 8.33 31.80
CA GLY A 187 20.28 9.76 31.53
C GLY A 187 19.17 10.42 30.69
N ALA A 188 18.07 9.70 30.39
CA ALA A 188 16.93 10.23 29.64
C ALA A 188 15.63 10.11 30.44
N SER A 189 14.69 11.02 30.21
CA SER A 189 13.31 10.97 30.71
C SER A 189 12.45 9.99 29.92
N ASP A 190 11.31 9.57 30.49
CA ASP A 190 10.35 8.70 29.80
C ASP A 190 9.88 9.28 28.46
N SER A 191 9.74 10.60 28.37
CA SER A 191 9.38 11.28 27.12
C SER A 191 10.49 11.24 26.07
N GLU A 192 11.75 11.35 26.46
CA GLU A 192 12.89 11.27 25.55
C GLU A 192 13.10 9.84 25.05
N VAL A 193 12.94 8.85 25.95
CA VAL A 193 12.99 7.42 25.59
C VAL A 193 11.85 7.08 24.62
N LEU A 194 10.63 7.58 24.87
CA LEU A 194 9.48 7.34 24.00
C LEU A 194 9.67 7.99 22.63
N ALA A 195 10.18 9.23 22.58
CA ALA A 195 10.48 9.92 21.33
C ALA A 195 11.54 9.15 20.53
N ALA A 196 12.66 8.79 21.16
CA ALA A 196 13.73 8.03 20.50
C ALA A 196 13.26 6.65 20.01
N LEU A 197 12.39 5.98 20.76
CA LEU A 197 11.78 4.72 20.34
C LEU A 197 10.94 4.90 19.07
N TRP A 198 10.13 5.96 18.99
CA TRP A 198 9.34 6.26 17.79
C TRP A 198 10.19 6.75 16.62
N ASP A 199 11.29 7.46 16.85
CA ASP A 199 12.25 7.79 15.79
C ASP A 199 12.82 6.52 15.16
N LEU A 200 13.21 5.53 15.98
CA LEU A 200 13.66 4.22 15.52
C LEU A 200 12.57 3.41 14.80
N VAL A 201 11.30 3.57 15.18
CA VAL A 201 10.18 2.98 14.44
C VAL A 201 10.08 3.63 13.06
N TRP A 202 10.12 4.95 12.97
CA TRP A 202 9.97 5.66 11.70
C TRP A 202 11.16 5.48 10.76
N SER A 203 12.36 5.22 11.27
CA SER A 203 13.52 4.81 10.46
C SER A 203 13.45 3.34 10.00
N GLY A 204 12.48 2.57 10.50
CA GLY A 204 12.29 1.16 10.16
C GLY A 204 13.23 0.21 10.92
N GLU A 205 13.86 0.67 12.00
CA GLU A 205 14.81 -0.11 12.80
C GLU A 205 14.13 -0.94 13.91
N VAL A 206 13.00 -0.44 14.43
CA VAL A 206 12.26 -1.05 15.54
C VAL A 206 10.81 -1.33 15.14
N THR A 207 10.28 -2.48 15.58
CA THR A 207 8.88 -2.90 15.40
C THR A 207 8.26 -3.33 16.74
N ASN A 208 6.94 -3.59 16.74
CA ASN A 208 6.16 -4.06 17.88
C ASN A 208 5.25 -5.23 17.47
N ASP A 209 4.96 -6.13 18.42
CA ASP A 209 4.04 -7.26 18.21
C ASP A 209 2.55 -6.87 18.18
N SER A 210 2.23 -5.58 18.35
CA SER A 210 0.87 -5.05 18.29
C SER A 210 0.83 -3.69 17.58
N LEU A 211 -0.32 -3.37 16.97
CA LEU A 211 -0.63 -2.02 16.47
C LEU A 211 -1.20 -1.09 17.56
N ALA A 212 -1.51 -1.61 18.75
CA ALA A 212 -1.97 -0.80 19.87
C ALA A 212 -1.10 0.44 20.17
N PRO A 213 0.24 0.36 20.25
CA PRO A 213 1.08 1.54 20.42
C PRO A 213 1.00 2.52 19.25
N LEU A 214 0.89 2.05 18.01
CA LEU A 214 0.70 2.90 16.82
C LEU A 214 -0.61 3.67 16.88
N ARG A 215 -1.72 3.01 17.22
CA ARG A 215 -3.01 3.68 17.41
C ARG A 215 -2.94 4.73 18.52
N ALA A 216 -2.24 4.44 19.62
CA ALA A 216 -2.04 5.40 20.70
C ALA A 216 -1.19 6.61 20.28
N MET A 217 -0.16 6.39 19.45
CA MET A 217 0.66 7.45 18.86
C MET A 217 -0.18 8.38 17.97
N LEU A 218 -0.97 7.82 17.05
CA LEU A 218 -1.87 8.56 16.16
C LEU A 218 -2.89 9.42 16.91
N LEU A 219 -3.41 8.94 18.05
CA LEU A 219 -4.35 9.67 18.90
C LEU A 219 -3.71 10.80 19.71
N GLY A 220 -2.38 10.97 19.63
CA GLY A 220 -1.67 12.05 20.27
C GLY A 220 -1.29 11.78 21.72
N ALA A 221 -0.88 10.55 22.04
CA ALA A 221 -0.08 10.29 23.24
C ALA A 221 1.29 11.00 23.11
N ARG A 222 1.29 12.33 23.30
CA ARG A 222 2.45 13.19 23.06
C ARG A 222 3.43 13.21 24.23
N THR A 223 4.69 13.37 23.83
CA THR A 223 5.87 13.79 24.58
C THR A 223 6.00 15.33 24.52
N GLY A 224 6.22 16.00 25.66
CA GLY A 224 6.85 17.35 25.72
C GLY A 224 6.06 18.65 25.36
N LYS A 225 6.68 19.80 25.69
CA LYS A 225 6.15 21.15 26.01
C LYS A 225 5.42 21.98 24.92
N SER A 226 4.41 21.45 24.23
CA SER A 226 3.47 22.28 23.46
C SER A 226 2.02 21.83 23.68
N ALA A 227 1.50 22.12 24.87
CA ALA A 227 0.16 21.76 25.33
C ALA A 227 -0.84 22.92 25.28
N ARG A 228 -0.60 23.97 24.47
CA ARG A 228 -1.54 25.08 24.29
C ARG A 228 -1.75 25.38 22.82
N ALA A 229 -2.62 24.59 22.20
CA ALA A 229 -3.62 25.01 21.21
C ALA A 229 -4.15 23.79 20.47
N LEU A 230 -5.44 23.48 20.66
CA LEU A 230 -6.44 22.95 19.70
C LEU A 230 -7.45 21.99 20.37
N PRO A 231 -8.69 21.90 19.84
CA PRO A 231 -9.88 21.52 20.58
C PRO A 231 -9.96 20.03 20.92
N ALA A 232 -10.68 19.75 21.99
CA ALA A 232 -10.93 18.41 22.52
C ALA A 232 -11.45 17.42 21.46
N ALA A 233 -10.78 16.26 21.36
CA ALA A 233 -11.31 15.12 20.64
C ALA A 233 -12.71 14.71 21.15
N SER A 234 -13.67 14.47 20.24
CA SER A 234 -15.09 14.20 20.56
C SER A 234 -15.29 12.97 21.46
N PRO A 235 -16.40 12.93 22.22
CA PRO A 235 -16.77 11.81 23.10
C PRO A 235 -16.79 10.43 22.45
N SER A 236 -16.99 10.28 21.14
CA SER A 236 -16.93 8.97 20.45
C SER A 236 -15.54 8.34 20.43
N ARG A 237 -14.46 9.13 20.35
CA ARG A 237 -13.07 8.62 20.49
C ARG A 237 -12.78 8.20 21.94
N ARG A 238 -13.44 8.82 22.93
CA ARG A 238 -13.39 8.37 24.33
C ARG A 238 -14.24 7.11 24.57
N ALA A 239 -15.35 6.95 23.84
CA ALA A 239 -16.21 5.76 23.91
C ALA A 239 -15.55 4.54 23.27
N ALA A 240 -14.92 4.69 22.10
CA ALA A 240 -14.06 3.65 21.51
C ALA A 240 -12.92 3.28 22.46
N ALA A 241 -12.20 4.26 23.03
CA ALA A 241 -11.17 3.99 24.05
C ALA A 241 -11.69 3.37 25.37
N ARG A 242 -13.00 3.47 25.66
CA ARG A 242 -13.65 2.81 26.81
C ARG A 242 -14.19 1.42 26.48
N LEU A 243 -14.48 1.14 25.20
CA LEU A 243 -14.94 -0.14 24.68
C LEU A 243 -13.79 -1.05 24.21
N ILE A 244 -12.60 -0.48 23.94
CA ILE A 244 -11.31 -1.17 23.73
C ILE A 244 -10.75 -1.59 25.10
N ARG A 245 -11.47 -2.45 25.80
CA ARG A 245 -10.92 -3.21 26.93
C ARG A 245 -11.13 -4.68 26.60
N PRO A 246 -10.07 -5.46 26.36
CA PRO A 246 -10.18 -6.91 26.40
C PRO A 246 -10.68 -7.27 27.81
N ARG A 247 -11.83 -7.95 27.90
CA ARG A 247 -12.35 -8.53 29.15
C ARG A 247 -11.59 -9.83 29.52
N HIS A 248 -10.28 -9.86 29.33
CA HIS A 248 -9.45 -10.94 29.88
C HIS A 248 -9.04 -10.54 31.29
N SER A 249 -9.64 -11.27 32.24
CA SER A 249 -9.29 -11.41 33.67
C SER A 249 -8.23 -10.43 34.20
N ARG A 250 -8.68 -9.28 34.72
CA ARG A 250 -7.82 -8.35 35.46
C ARG A 250 -7.94 -8.62 36.95
N THR A 251 -6.91 -9.24 37.51
CA THR A 251 -6.58 -9.08 38.93
C THR A 251 -6.33 -7.59 39.20
N PRO A 252 -6.97 -6.96 40.20
CA PRO A 252 -6.69 -5.57 40.55
C PRO A 252 -5.30 -5.51 41.21
N GLY A 253 -4.28 -5.06 40.47
CA GLY A 253 -2.93 -4.93 41.04
C GLY A 253 -1.78 -4.81 40.03
N ALA A 254 -1.95 -5.23 38.77
CA ALA A 254 -0.91 -5.05 37.75
C ALA A 254 -0.85 -3.58 37.30
N ALA A 255 0.15 -2.86 37.81
CA ALA A 255 0.47 -1.48 37.44
C ALA A 255 0.58 -1.33 35.91
N ARG A 256 0.05 -0.23 35.37
CA ARG A 256 0.25 0.14 33.96
C ARG A 256 1.74 0.38 33.75
N SER A 257 2.42 -0.55 33.08
CA SER A 257 3.88 -0.60 32.96
C SER A 257 4.50 0.40 31.96
N GLY A 258 3.84 1.51 31.61
CA GLY A 258 4.35 2.50 30.65
C GLY A 258 3.25 3.33 29.95
N PRO A 259 3.64 4.35 29.15
CA PRO A 259 2.69 5.14 28.36
C PRO A 259 1.99 4.28 27.30
N PRO A 260 0.75 4.62 26.87
CA PRO A 260 0.00 3.82 25.90
C PRO A 260 0.74 3.57 24.57
N ALA A 261 1.48 4.58 24.08
CA ALA A 261 2.29 4.48 22.87
C ALA A 261 3.60 3.67 23.05
N ALA A 262 3.84 3.08 24.22
CA ALA A 262 4.96 2.20 24.51
C ALA A 262 4.54 0.74 24.84
N GLN A 263 3.24 0.42 24.73
CA GLN A 263 2.74 -0.92 25.04
C GLN A 263 3.23 -1.96 24.01
N GLY A 264 3.14 -3.24 24.38
CA GLY A 264 3.61 -4.36 23.55
C GLY A 264 5.10 -4.68 23.75
N ARG A 265 5.58 -5.65 22.98
CA ARG A 265 6.98 -6.07 22.93
C ARG A 265 7.65 -5.44 21.72
N TRP A 266 8.68 -4.65 22.00
CA TRP A 266 9.49 -3.99 20.99
C TRP A 266 10.66 -4.87 20.59
N SER A 267 10.98 -4.92 19.30
CA SER A 267 12.09 -5.72 18.78
C SER A 267 12.81 -5.00 17.63
N LEU A 268 14.07 -5.35 17.41
CA LEU A 268 14.79 -4.86 16.23
C LEU A 268 14.27 -5.57 14.98
N VAL A 269 14.07 -4.81 13.91
CA VAL A 269 13.69 -5.36 12.60
C VAL A 269 14.79 -6.27 12.05
N SER A 270 16.05 -6.01 12.38
CA SER A 270 17.19 -6.87 12.00
C SER A 270 17.10 -8.29 12.57
N HIS A 271 16.30 -8.55 13.60
CA HIS A 271 16.07 -9.91 14.09
C HIS A 271 15.24 -10.76 13.14
N PHE A 272 14.49 -10.14 12.23
CA PHE A 272 13.65 -10.81 11.24
C PHE A 272 14.31 -10.93 9.87
N VAL A 273 15.54 -10.39 9.71
CA VAL A 273 16.28 -10.40 8.45
C VAL A 273 17.64 -11.03 8.71
N ASP A 274 17.80 -12.27 8.27
CA ASP A 274 19.01 -13.07 8.53
C ASP A 274 20.18 -12.79 7.56
N GLY A 275 19.99 -11.87 6.61
CA GLY A 275 20.99 -11.49 5.61
C GLY A 275 21.33 -12.59 4.61
N THR A 276 20.59 -13.70 4.60
CA THR A 276 20.85 -14.85 3.71
C THR A 276 20.30 -14.63 2.30
N VAL A 277 19.30 -13.74 2.16
CA VAL A 277 18.64 -13.44 0.89
C VAL A 277 19.54 -12.55 0.04
N SER A 278 19.88 -13.03 -1.16
CA SER A 278 20.63 -12.23 -2.13
C SER A 278 19.81 -11.06 -2.67
N THR A 279 20.48 -9.98 -3.08
CA THR A 279 19.84 -8.81 -3.71
C THR A 279 18.93 -9.22 -4.87
N THR A 280 19.35 -10.17 -5.71
CA THR A 280 18.53 -10.65 -6.83
C THR A 280 17.25 -11.34 -6.37
N GLN A 281 17.31 -12.16 -5.31
CA GLN A 281 16.11 -12.81 -4.75
C GLN A 281 15.14 -11.77 -4.19
N SER A 282 15.62 -10.78 -3.44
CA SER A 282 14.78 -9.71 -2.89
C SER A 282 14.12 -8.87 -3.98
N VAL A 283 14.89 -8.44 -5.00
CA VAL A 283 14.35 -7.67 -6.13
C VAL A 283 13.37 -8.50 -6.95
N HIS A 284 13.62 -9.80 -7.12
CA HIS A 284 12.69 -10.71 -7.78
C HIS A 284 11.37 -10.86 -7.03
N ALA A 285 11.42 -11.11 -5.72
CA ALA A 285 10.23 -11.19 -4.88
C ALA A 285 9.45 -9.87 -4.88
N LEU A 286 10.13 -8.74 -4.75
CA LEU A 286 9.49 -7.42 -4.80
C LEU A 286 8.83 -7.17 -6.15
N ALA A 287 9.49 -7.49 -7.27
CA ALA A 287 8.89 -7.31 -8.59
C ALA A 287 7.58 -8.11 -8.75
N LEU A 288 7.54 -9.36 -8.27
CA LEU A 288 6.31 -10.16 -8.26
C LEU A 288 5.25 -9.55 -7.33
N GLN A 289 5.63 -9.11 -6.14
CA GLN A 289 4.72 -8.46 -5.19
C GLN A 289 4.09 -7.18 -5.77
N MET A 290 4.86 -6.39 -6.51
CA MET A 290 4.36 -5.17 -7.16
C MET A 290 3.43 -5.48 -8.33
N LEU A 291 3.72 -6.53 -9.11
CA LEU A 291 2.82 -6.99 -10.17
C LEU A 291 1.49 -7.50 -9.61
N GLU A 292 1.53 -8.23 -8.50
CA GLU A 292 0.33 -8.67 -7.76
C GLU A 292 -0.47 -7.47 -7.27
N ARG A 293 0.21 -6.45 -6.73
CA ARG A 293 -0.43 -5.28 -6.16
C ARG A 293 -1.08 -4.37 -7.20
N HIS A 294 -0.36 -4.03 -8.26
CA HIS A 294 -0.81 -3.03 -9.24
C HIS A 294 -1.56 -3.63 -10.42
N GLY A 295 -1.37 -4.92 -10.70
CA GLY A 295 -1.84 -5.60 -11.92
C GLY A 295 -1.08 -5.15 -13.17
N VAL A 296 -1.07 -3.84 -13.44
CA VAL A 296 -0.26 -3.17 -14.45
C VAL A 296 0.77 -2.29 -13.76
N LEU A 297 2.02 -2.74 -13.76
CA LEU A 297 3.13 -2.05 -13.14
C LEU A 297 3.70 -0.98 -14.09
N THR A 298 3.55 0.28 -13.68
CA THR A 298 4.10 1.47 -14.33
C THR A 298 5.40 1.93 -13.68
N ARG A 299 6.13 2.84 -14.31
CA ARG A 299 7.34 3.43 -13.71
C ARG A 299 7.00 4.24 -12.46
N GLU A 300 5.92 5.01 -12.52
CA GLU A 300 5.43 5.91 -11.49
C GLU A 300 4.99 5.12 -10.25
N ALA A 301 4.29 3.99 -10.46
CA ALA A 301 3.95 3.06 -9.38
C ALA A 301 5.20 2.52 -8.66
N VAL A 302 6.28 2.22 -9.39
CA VAL A 302 7.54 1.77 -8.76
C VAL A 302 8.21 2.86 -7.94
N LEU A 303 8.24 4.09 -8.46
CA LEU A 303 8.83 5.23 -7.76
C LEU A 303 8.07 5.55 -6.46
N ALA A 304 6.74 5.38 -6.45
CA ALA A 304 5.91 5.65 -5.29
C ALA A 304 6.15 4.70 -4.09
N GLU A 305 6.76 3.53 -4.31
CA GLU A 305 6.95 2.52 -3.26
C GLU A 305 8.28 2.61 -2.49
N GLY A 306 9.20 3.48 -2.93
CA GLY A 306 10.53 3.59 -2.32
C GLY A 306 11.39 2.35 -2.57
N VAL A 307 11.36 1.83 -3.80
CA VAL A 307 12.18 0.70 -4.22
C VAL A 307 13.63 1.13 -4.39
N ARG A 308 14.57 0.35 -3.86
CA ARG A 308 16.01 0.64 -3.98
C ARG A 308 16.43 0.72 -5.45
N GLY A 309 16.98 1.87 -5.85
CA GLY A 309 17.38 2.12 -7.24
C GLY A 309 16.21 2.39 -8.19
N GLY A 310 15.00 2.62 -7.65
CA GLY A 310 13.79 2.93 -8.39
C GLY A 310 13.46 1.91 -9.48
N PHE A 311 12.90 2.39 -10.59
CA PHE A 311 12.50 1.53 -11.71
C PHE A 311 13.68 0.76 -12.33
N ALA A 312 14.86 1.38 -12.39
CA ALA A 312 16.07 0.73 -12.93
C ALA A 312 16.47 -0.50 -12.08
N GLY A 313 16.26 -0.44 -10.77
CA GLY A 313 16.54 -1.53 -9.83
C GLY A 313 15.74 -2.80 -10.12
N VAL A 314 14.48 -2.68 -10.54
CA VAL A 314 13.59 -3.84 -10.84
C VAL A 314 13.52 -4.20 -12.33
N TYR A 315 13.89 -3.28 -13.23
CA TYR A 315 13.71 -3.47 -14.67
C TYR A 315 14.39 -4.72 -15.23
N GLY A 316 15.61 -5.04 -14.77
CA GLY A 316 16.35 -6.23 -15.21
C GLY A 316 15.59 -7.53 -14.90
N VAL A 317 14.98 -7.61 -13.71
CA VAL A 317 14.13 -8.74 -13.30
C VAL A 317 12.85 -8.77 -14.13
N LEU A 318 12.15 -7.65 -14.29
CA LEU A 318 10.91 -7.57 -15.08
C LEU A 318 11.13 -8.01 -16.53
N LYS A 319 12.26 -7.61 -17.13
CA LYS A 319 12.68 -8.08 -18.45
C LYS A 319 12.93 -9.59 -18.48
N ALA A 320 13.60 -10.14 -17.47
CA ALA A 320 13.84 -11.58 -17.38
C ALA A 320 12.54 -12.38 -17.19
N LEU A 321 11.59 -11.86 -16.40
CA LEU A 321 10.25 -12.43 -16.24
C LEU A 321 9.48 -12.42 -17.57
N GLU A 322 9.65 -11.38 -18.38
CA GLU A 322 9.04 -11.30 -19.71
C GLU A 322 9.65 -12.34 -20.66
N GLU A 323 10.98 -12.47 -20.69
CA GLU A 323 11.66 -13.47 -21.50
C GLU A 323 11.23 -14.90 -21.13
N ARG A 324 10.85 -15.11 -19.86
CA ARG A 324 10.26 -16.34 -19.32
C ARG A 324 8.76 -16.47 -19.54
N GLY A 325 8.10 -15.46 -20.10
CA GLY A 325 6.66 -15.44 -20.39
C GLY A 325 5.76 -15.33 -19.16
N THR A 326 6.32 -15.09 -17.96
CA THR A 326 5.57 -14.91 -16.71
C THR A 326 4.81 -13.58 -16.73
N VAL A 327 5.41 -12.55 -17.34
CA VAL A 327 4.81 -11.23 -17.50
C VAL A 327 4.80 -10.82 -18.96
N ARG A 328 3.92 -9.91 -19.31
CA ARG A 328 3.89 -9.23 -20.61
C ARG A 328 4.42 -7.82 -20.42
N ARG A 329 5.32 -7.39 -21.31
CA ARG A 329 5.73 -5.98 -21.40
C ARG A 329 5.04 -5.33 -22.60
N GLY A 330 4.43 -4.17 -22.40
CA GLY A 330 3.69 -3.51 -23.47
C GLY A 330 3.29 -2.08 -23.12
N TYR A 331 2.44 -1.53 -24.00
CA TYR A 331 1.69 -0.31 -23.77
C TYR A 331 0.25 -0.74 -23.52
N PHE A 332 -0.11 -0.95 -22.25
CA PHE A 332 -1.44 -1.44 -21.87
C PHE A 332 -2.40 -0.28 -21.59
N VAL A 333 -1.88 0.84 -21.07
CA VAL A 333 -2.64 2.05 -20.77
C VAL A 333 -2.05 3.22 -21.54
N ASP A 334 -2.90 3.98 -22.22
CA ASP A 334 -2.52 5.14 -23.01
C ASP A 334 -2.12 6.33 -22.12
N GLY A 335 -1.18 7.14 -22.63
CA GLY A 335 -0.65 8.32 -21.93
C GLY A 335 0.25 8.03 -20.72
N LEU A 336 0.36 6.79 -20.23
CA LEU A 336 1.25 6.45 -19.10
C LEU A 336 2.72 6.26 -19.47
N GLY A 337 3.06 6.40 -20.76
CA GLY A 337 4.44 6.35 -21.27
C GLY A 337 5.22 5.07 -20.89
N GLY A 338 6.49 5.03 -21.31
CA GLY A 338 7.44 4.02 -20.85
C GLY A 338 7.09 2.55 -21.15
N ALA A 339 7.81 1.63 -20.51
CA ALA A 339 7.53 0.20 -20.57
C ALA A 339 6.67 -0.20 -19.37
N GLN A 340 5.48 -0.73 -19.62
CA GLN A 340 4.58 -1.26 -18.60
C GLN A 340 4.70 -2.77 -18.54
N PHE A 341 4.54 -3.36 -17.35
CA PHE A 341 4.60 -4.80 -17.15
C PHE A 341 3.35 -5.28 -16.44
N ALA A 342 2.77 -6.38 -16.91
CA ALA A 342 1.57 -6.94 -16.31
C ALA A 342 1.59 -8.46 -16.37
N VAL A 343 0.98 -9.12 -15.39
CA VAL A 343 0.68 -10.55 -15.50
C VAL A 343 -0.44 -10.76 -16.53
N PRO A 344 -0.47 -11.89 -17.27
CA PRO A 344 -1.48 -12.11 -18.31
C PRO A 344 -2.92 -11.88 -17.84
N GLY A 345 -3.30 -12.40 -16.68
CA GLY A 345 -4.65 -12.23 -16.12
C GLY A 345 -4.99 -10.79 -15.70
N ALA A 346 -3.99 -9.92 -15.48
CA ALA A 346 -4.23 -8.49 -15.27
C ALA A 346 -4.57 -7.78 -16.57
N VAL A 347 -3.87 -8.12 -17.67
CA VAL A 347 -4.17 -7.56 -19.00
C VAL A 347 -5.57 -7.96 -19.45
N ASP A 348 -5.97 -9.20 -19.20
CA ASP A 348 -7.29 -9.69 -19.60
C ASP A 348 -8.40 -9.01 -18.78
N ARG A 349 -8.22 -8.84 -17.46
CA ARG A 349 -9.15 -8.08 -16.61
C ARG A 349 -9.23 -6.60 -16.99
N LEU A 350 -8.10 -5.94 -17.28
CA LEU A 350 -8.06 -4.56 -17.74
C LEU A 350 -8.91 -4.34 -19.00
N ARG A 351 -8.91 -5.32 -19.92
CA ARG A 351 -9.71 -5.28 -21.15
C ARG A 351 -11.20 -5.49 -20.88
N ALA A 352 -11.56 -6.39 -19.98
CA ALA A 352 -12.95 -6.58 -19.59
C ALA A 352 -13.57 -5.29 -18.99
N CYS A 353 -12.77 -4.49 -18.27
CA CYS A 353 -13.21 -3.16 -17.81
C CYS A 353 -13.51 -2.20 -18.97
N LYS A 354 -12.78 -2.29 -20.10
CA LYS A 354 -13.03 -1.48 -21.31
C LYS A 354 -14.39 -1.83 -21.91
N GLU A 355 -14.70 -3.12 -22.05
CA GLU A 355 -15.97 -3.61 -22.62
C GLU A 355 -17.19 -3.23 -21.77
N THR A 356 -17.02 -3.15 -20.44
CA THR A 356 -18.08 -2.73 -19.52
C THR A 356 -18.44 -1.24 -19.68
N ASN A 357 -17.51 -0.42 -20.20
CA ASN A 357 -17.71 1.01 -20.44
C ASN A 357 -18.76 1.30 -21.52
N ASP A 358 -19.01 0.34 -22.42
CA ASP A 358 -19.98 0.48 -23.51
C ASP A 358 -21.44 0.24 -23.05
N LEU A 359 -21.64 -0.23 -21.81
CA LEU A 359 -22.96 -0.44 -21.22
C LEU A 359 -23.26 0.70 -20.23
N GLU A 360 -24.34 1.45 -20.45
CA GLU A 360 -24.78 2.60 -19.64
C GLU A 360 -25.20 2.21 -18.20
N GLN A 361 -24.29 1.70 -17.38
CA GLN A 361 -24.54 1.51 -15.95
C GLN A 361 -24.33 2.82 -15.19
N VAL A 362 -25.22 3.08 -14.23
CA VAL A 362 -25.05 4.18 -13.29
C VAL A 362 -23.91 3.82 -12.34
N GLY A 363 -22.79 4.51 -12.47
CA GLY A 363 -21.62 4.29 -11.65
C GLY A 363 -21.86 4.37 -10.16
N THR A 364 -21.23 3.45 -9.42
CA THR A 364 -21.17 3.53 -7.96
C THR A 364 -19.97 4.38 -7.57
N ALA A 365 -20.22 5.51 -6.90
CA ALA A 365 -19.14 6.34 -6.41
C ALA A 365 -18.45 5.69 -5.21
N VAL A 366 -17.11 5.71 -5.22
CA VAL A 366 -16.26 5.27 -4.11
C VAL A 366 -15.43 6.43 -3.62
N VAL A 367 -15.20 6.50 -2.31
CA VAL A 367 -14.34 7.52 -1.71
C VAL A 367 -13.09 6.86 -1.15
N LEU A 368 -11.93 7.16 -1.75
CA LEU A 368 -10.65 6.59 -1.36
C LEU A 368 -9.78 7.66 -0.69
N ALA A 369 -8.89 7.24 0.23
CA ALA A 369 -7.83 8.13 0.66
C ALA A 369 -6.95 8.49 -0.55
N ALA A 370 -6.51 9.74 -0.65
CA ALA A 370 -5.66 10.20 -1.76
C ALA A 370 -4.28 9.51 -1.78
N THR A 371 -3.92 8.79 -0.71
CA THR A 371 -2.69 8.00 -0.62
C THR A 371 -2.91 6.50 -0.82
N ASP A 372 -4.16 6.06 -1.04
CA ASP A 372 -4.51 4.66 -1.24
C ASP A 372 -3.90 4.11 -2.56
N PRO A 373 -3.32 2.89 -2.58
CA PRO A 373 -2.77 2.29 -3.80
C PRO A 373 -3.79 2.11 -4.93
N ALA A 374 -5.08 1.94 -4.61
CA ALA A 374 -6.15 1.79 -5.59
C ALA A 374 -6.56 3.09 -6.28
N GLN A 375 -6.08 4.23 -5.78
CA GLN A 375 -6.42 5.55 -6.29
C GLN A 375 -5.26 6.01 -7.20
N PRO A 376 -5.45 6.12 -8.54
CA PRO A 376 -4.34 6.35 -9.47
C PRO A 376 -3.96 7.81 -9.69
N TYR A 377 -4.88 8.75 -9.40
CA TYR A 377 -4.65 10.17 -9.70
C TYR A 377 -3.59 10.80 -8.78
N GLY A 378 -2.77 11.67 -9.35
CA GLY A 378 -1.59 12.23 -8.69
C GLY A 378 -0.48 11.22 -8.44
N ALA A 379 -0.58 10.01 -9.02
CA ALA A 379 0.43 8.96 -8.97
C ALA A 379 0.78 8.50 -10.39
N SER A 380 0.10 7.47 -10.90
CA SER A 380 0.30 7.02 -12.29
C SER A 380 -0.51 7.86 -13.27
N VAL A 381 -1.67 8.38 -12.86
CA VAL A 381 -2.53 9.23 -13.69
C VAL A 381 -2.43 10.67 -13.20
N ASP A 382 -2.35 11.63 -14.11
CA ASP A 382 -2.34 13.06 -13.75
C ASP A 382 -3.69 13.51 -13.20
N TRP A 383 -3.70 14.47 -12.28
CA TRP A 383 -4.95 15.07 -11.83
C TRP A 383 -5.69 15.73 -13.01
N PRO A 384 -7.03 15.64 -13.08
CA PRO A 384 -7.78 16.39 -14.07
C PRO A 384 -7.55 17.90 -13.90
N THR A 385 -7.70 18.66 -14.99
CA THR A 385 -7.55 20.12 -14.97
C THR A 385 -8.49 20.75 -13.94
N THR A 386 -7.94 21.58 -13.07
CA THR A 386 -8.68 22.28 -12.01
C THR A 386 -7.94 23.55 -11.59
N ASN A 387 -8.67 24.49 -11.03
CA ASN A 387 -8.13 25.68 -10.37
C ASN A 387 -7.57 25.39 -8.95
N GLY A 388 -7.89 24.22 -8.40
CA GLY A 388 -7.33 23.74 -7.14
C GLY A 388 -5.90 23.16 -7.26
N ARG A 389 -5.33 22.74 -6.14
CA ARG A 389 -4.03 22.04 -6.07
C ARG A 389 -4.16 20.70 -5.36
N PRO A 390 -4.87 19.73 -5.97
CA PRO A 390 -5.03 18.41 -5.36
C PRO A 390 -3.67 17.73 -5.18
N MET A 391 -3.54 16.96 -4.10
CA MET A 391 -2.31 16.25 -3.79
C MET A 391 -2.59 14.94 -3.05
N ARG A 392 -1.66 13.99 -3.16
CA ARG A 392 -1.67 12.73 -2.40
C ARG A 392 -1.14 12.94 -0.99
N SER A 393 -1.93 13.61 -0.15
CA SER A 393 -1.57 13.92 1.25
C SER A 393 -2.39 13.09 2.24
N ALA A 394 -1.84 12.92 3.45
CA ALA A 394 -2.54 12.28 4.55
C ALA A 394 -3.78 13.09 4.96
N GLY A 395 -4.95 12.45 5.03
CA GLY A 395 -6.22 13.10 5.36
C GLY A 395 -6.95 13.72 4.16
N ALA A 396 -6.36 13.69 2.97
CA ALA A 396 -7.07 13.99 1.74
C ALA A 396 -7.76 12.73 1.18
N MET A 397 -8.91 12.94 0.53
CA MET A 397 -9.75 11.91 -0.06
C MET A 397 -10.08 12.26 -1.51
N VAL A 398 -10.38 11.25 -2.31
CA VAL A 398 -10.78 11.38 -3.71
C VAL A 398 -12.07 10.62 -3.93
N VAL A 399 -13.05 11.29 -4.52
CA VAL A 399 -14.31 10.69 -4.93
C VAL A 399 -14.17 10.24 -6.37
N LEU A 400 -14.24 8.93 -6.59
CA LEU A 400 -14.19 8.31 -7.91
C LEU A 400 -15.57 7.78 -8.27
N CYS A 401 -16.05 8.08 -9.48
CA CYS A 401 -17.27 7.51 -10.04
C CYS A 401 -16.91 6.78 -11.32
N ASP A 402 -16.97 5.45 -11.31
CA ASP A 402 -16.45 4.61 -12.38
C ASP A 402 -15.06 5.06 -12.83
N GLY A 403 -14.10 5.07 -11.90
CA GLY A 403 -12.73 5.48 -12.16
C GLY A 403 -12.54 6.97 -12.45
N GLU A 404 -13.59 7.74 -12.68
CA GLU A 404 -13.50 9.18 -12.95
C GLU A 404 -13.36 9.96 -11.64
N ALA A 405 -12.34 10.80 -11.51
CA ALA A 405 -12.22 11.69 -10.37
C ALA A 405 -13.24 12.84 -10.45
N LEU A 406 -14.25 12.81 -9.56
CA LEU A 406 -15.25 13.87 -9.43
C LEU A 406 -14.77 15.01 -8.54
N ALA A 407 -14.11 14.66 -7.43
CA ALA A 407 -13.58 15.65 -6.49
C ALA A 407 -12.42 15.12 -5.65
N TRP A 408 -11.61 16.05 -5.17
CA TRP A 408 -10.63 15.86 -4.12
C TRP A 408 -11.08 16.67 -2.89
N PHE A 409 -11.02 16.08 -1.70
CA PHE A 409 -11.45 16.72 -0.47
C PHE A 409 -10.40 16.54 0.62
N ASP A 410 -9.88 17.65 1.15
CA ASP A 410 -9.03 17.63 2.35
C ASP A 410 -9.88 17.87 3.60
N VAL A 411 -10.01 16.79 4.38
CA VAL A 411 -10.80 16.75 5.61
C VAL A 411 -10.26 17.73 6.66
N ARG A 412 -8.95 18.03 6.66
CA ARG A 412 -8.32 18.90 7.66
C ARG A 412 -8.49 20.38 7.32
N SER A 413 -8.33 20.74 6.06
CA SER A 413 -8.45 22.14 5.61
C SER A 413 -9.88 22.53 5.21
N HIS A 414 -10.80 21.56 5.16
CA HIS A 414 -12.18 21.76 4.70
C HIS A 414 -12.23 22.27 3.26
N HIS A 415 -11.26 21.87 2.44
CA HIS A 415 -11.11 22.32 1.06
C HIS A 415 -11.57 21.22 0.11
N LEU A 416 -12.63 21.52 -0.64
CA LEU A 416 -13.10 20.71 -1.75
C LEU A 416 -12.52 21.27 -3.06
N VAL A 417 -11.99 20.39 -3.90
CA VAL A 417 -11.59 20.68 -5.26
C VAL A 417 -12.43 19.82 -6.18
N THR A 418 -13.21 20.44 -7.04
CA THR A 418 -13.99 19.78 -8.09
C THR A 418 -13.24 19.86 -9.41
N PHE A 419 -13.41 18.86 -10.25
CA PHE A 419 -12.78 18.83 -11.57
C PHE A 419 -13.77 19.38 -12.62
N GLU A 420 -13.49 20.59 -13.12
CA GLU A 420 -14.44 21.52 -13.75
C GLU A 420 -15.13 21.02 -15.02
N GLN A 421 -14.55 20.04 -15.71
CA GLN A 421 -15.13 19.54 -16.96
C GLN A 421 -16.44 18.76 -16.77
N ARG A 422 -16.86 18.44 -15.53
CA ARG A 422 -17.84 17.36 -15.30
C ARG A 422 -18.86 17.59 -14.17
N THR A 423 -18.93 18.79 -13.61
CA THR A 423 -19.92 19.13 -12.57
C THR A 423 -21.28 19.52 -13.15
N ASP A 424 -22.04 18.54 -13.64
CA ASP A 424 -23.47 18.70 -13.88
C ASP A 424 -24.29 18.44 -12.60
N LYS A 425 -25.62 18.64 -12.65
CA LYS A 425 -26.49 18.41 -11.47
C LYS A 425 -26.42 16.97 -10.95
N ARG A 426 -26.14 16.00 -11.82
CA ARG A 426 -26.08 14.58 -11.46
C ARG A 426 -24.78 14.25 -10.74
N ALA A 427 -23.65 14.75 -11.24
CA ALA A 427 -22.33 14.61 -10.61
C ALA A 427 -22.31 15.22 -9.20
N TRP A 428 -22.96 16.37 -9.01
CA TRP A 428 -23.10 16.97 -7.67
C TRP A 428 -23.93 16.10 -6.71
N ALA A 429 -25.03 15.50 -7.17
CA ALA A 429 -25.83 14.62 -6.34
C ALA A 429 -25.06 13.36 -5.91
N VAL A 430 -24.29 12.77 -6.84
CA VAL A 430 -23.41 11.62 -6.57
C VAL A 430 -22.30 12.00 -5.60
N LEU A 431 -21.64 13.14 -5.82
CA LEU A 431 -20.62 13.66 -4.92
C LEU A 431 -21.15 13.90 -3.50
N ALA A 432 -22.32 14.53 -3.39
CA ALA A 432 -22.95 14.78 -2.09
C ALA A 432 -23.26 13.46 -1.36
N ASP A 433 -23.84 12.47 -2.04
CA ASP A 433 -24.13 11.18 -1.41
C ASP A 433 -22.84 10.45 -0.98
N ALA A 434 -21.81 10.46 -1.83
CA ALA A 434 -20.50 9.89 -1.53
C ALA A 434 -19.82 10.57 -0.33
N LEU A 435 -19.96 11.88 -0.16
CA LEU A 435 -19.44 12.57 1.03
C LEU A 435 -20.27 12.25 2.28
N ARG A 436 -21.59 12.06 2.15
CA ARG A 436 -22.44 11.62 3.27
C ARG A 436 -22.11 10.20 3.73
N THR A 437 -21.73 9.29 2.82
CA THR A 437 -21.35 7.92 3.22
C THR A 437 -20.10 7.91 4.11
N LEU A 438 -19.17 8.86 3.94
CA LEU A 438 -18.03 9.03 4.87
C LEU A 438 -18.47 9.19 6.33
N VAL A 439 -19.57 9.90 6.57
CA VAL A 439 -20.14 10.11 7.92
C VAL A 439 -20.90 8.87 8.38
N LYS A 440 -21.74 8.29 7.50
CA LYS A 440 -22.52 7.08 7.80
C LYS A 440 -21.63 5.90 8.19
N ASP A 441 -20.50 5.75 7.50
CA ASP A 441 -19.52 4.69 7.72
C ASP A 441 -18.57 5.00 8.89
N GLY A 442 -18.70 6.19 9.50
CA GLY A 442 -17.90 6.62 10.65
C GLY A 442 -16.44 6.95 10.32
N ARG A 443 -16.08 7.06 9.03
CA ARG A 443 -14.74 7.43 8.54
C ARG A 443 -14.39 8.87 8.92
N VAL A 444 -15.39 9.77 8.87
CA VAL A 444 -15.31 11.13 9.39
C VAL A 444 -16.50 11.41 10.31
N ARG A 445 -16.36 12.40 11.19
CA ARG A 445 -17.44 12.77 12.13
C ARG A 445 -18.50 13.66 11.49
N SER A 446 -18.04 14.52 10.60
CA SER A 446 -18.84 15.47 9.84
C SER A 446 -18.03 15.83 8.61
N VAL A 447 -18.72 16.16 7.53
CA VAL A 447 -18.14 16.82 6.37
C VAL A 447 -18.53 18.29 6.50
N GLU A 448 -17.55 19.17 6.43
CA GLU A 448 -17.74 20.62 6.41
C GLU A 448 -16.84 21.15 5.30
N ILE A 449 -17.39 21.96 4.41
CA ILE A 449 -16.68 22.54 3.27
C ILE A 449 -16.63 24.05 3.47
N ARG A 450 -15.41 24.58 3.60
CA ARG A 450 -15.17 26.03 3.77
C ARG A 450 -14.61 26.68 2.51
N LYS A 451 -14.04 25.88 1.62
CA LYS A 451 -13.43 26.35 0.37
C LYS A 451 -13.75 25.40 -0.77
N ILE A 452 -14.04 25.96 -1.94
CA ILE A 452 -14.25 25.21 -3.19
C ILE A 452 -13.32 25.79 -4.26
N ASN A 453 -12.46 24.95 -4.84
CA ASN A 453 -11.51 25.35 -5.90
C ASN A 453 -10.60 26.54 -5.55
N GLY A 454 -10.40 26.81 -4.26
CA GLY A 454 -9.56 27.91 -3.75
C GLY A 454 -10.36 29.10 -3.28
N GLU A 455 -11.63 29.22 -3.67
CA GLU A 455 -12.53 30.29 -3.26
C GLU A 455 -13.23 29.96 -1.93
N PRO A 456 -13.43 30.94 -1.03
CA PRO A 456 -14.28 30.77 0.15
C PRO A 456 -15.69 30.33 -0.24
N HIS A 457 -16.29 29.47 0.58
CA HIS A 457 -17.66 29.01 0.39
C HIS A 457 -18.54 29.49 1.55
N ASP A 458 -19.63 30.18 1.21
CA ASP A 458 -20.67 30.63 2.14
C ASP A 458 -22.00 29.91 1.85
N ASP A 459 -22.77 29.64 2.91
CA ASP A 459 -24.06 28.91 2.91
C ASP A 459 -25.13 29.53 1.98
N ALA A 460 -24.93 30.76 1.51
CA ALA A 460 -25.86 31.49 0.65
C ALA A 460 -25.82 31.07 -0.83
N THR A 461 -24.93 30.14 -1.22
CA THR A 461 -24.73 29.75 -2.63
C THR A 461 -25.54 28.48 -2.97
N PRO A 462 -26.65 28.57 -3.73
CA PRO A 462 -27.69 27.52 -3.79
C PRO A 462 -27.27 26.23 -4.53
N ALA A 463 -26.16 26.21 -5.26
CA ALA A 463 -25.69 25.01 -5.96
C ALA A 463 -25.08 23.94 -5.02
N THR A 464 -24.73 24.33 -3.79
CA THR A 464 -23.89 23.53 -2.88
C THR A 464 -24.57 23.18 -1.55
N VAL A 465 -25.76 23.75 -1.27
CA VAL A 465 -26.57 23.50 -0.07
C VAL A 465 -26.97 22.02 0.10
N ALA A 466 -26.68 21.17 -0.89
CA ALA A 466 -26.95 19.74 -0.87
C ALA A 466 -25.85 18.84 -0.27
N ILE A 467 -24.68 19.36 0.11
CA ILE A 467 -23.53 18.51 0.51
C ILE A 467 -23.52 18.13 2.00
N VAL A 468 -24.36 18.73 2.84
CA VAL A 468 -24.56 18.29 4.24
C VAL A 468 -26.03 18.29 4.60
#